data_AF-A0A382PMU2-F1
#
_entry.id   AF-A0A382PMU2-F1
#
_cell.length_a   1.000
_cell.length_b   1.000
_cell.length_c   1.000
_cell.angle_alpha   90.00
_cell.angle_beta   90.00
_cell.angle_gamma   90.00
#
_symmetry.space_group_name_H-M   'P 1'
#
loop_
_entity.id
_entity.type
_entity.pdbx_description
1 polymer ?
#
loop_
_entity_poly.entity_id
_entity_poly.type
_entity_poly.pdbx_seq_one_letter_code
_entity_poly.pdbx_strand_id
1 'polypeptide(L)'
;YVNEVRQYDWVDMEWYCLPGATEIWVLGRRQSIIIWDQERAKEGKLVRPIPEWAITGYHFGLDHSNSLPQAIDHYTMQGKTGQVAFITGVRAAESMIRYRAVVQKLHENYINSPYKLSKSVPLKFAKVIYDWNVDDVFKFITEEHDAPYCEYYDRAALTGSNTRVGIPLHAVAIRRIGDLVATEPEFFDRLCECFPQIDAQRRWWKDVDVEKLIGYYAGLGWDGASEFIDTYIIGPSKTQRAKALVAEFRRKHLRDPYSYPFENLIRHLLLKEISRARSVTPVGPKTRAHTHRLKEMEDGD
;
A
#
# COMPACT_ATOMS: atom_id res chain seq x y z
N TYR A 1 -11.40 -21.49 2.20
CA TYR A 1 -11.88 -20.11 2.41
C TYR A 1 -12.44 -19.39 1.19
N VAL A 2 -11.68 -18.71 0.30
CA VAL A 2 -12.32 -17.94 -0.81
C VAL A 2 -13.23 -18.81 -1.69
N ASN A 3 -12.76 -20.01 -2.03
CA ASN A 3 -13.57 -20.96 -2.80
C ASN A 3 -14.78 -21.48 -2.03
N GLU A 4 -14.74 -21.49 -0.70
CA GLU A 4 -15.83 -21.95 0.17
C GLU A 4 -16.90 -20.86 0.29
N VAL A 5 -16.49 -19.62 0.58
CA VAL A 5 -17.40 -18.45 0.63
C VAL A 5 -18.18 -18.27 -0.67
N ARG A 6 -17.52 -18.51 -1.81
CA ARG A 6 -18.17 -18.47 -3.14
C ARG A 6 -19.35 -19.43 -3.27
N GLN A 7 -19.33 -20.55 -2.56
CA GLN A 7 -20.29 -21.64 -2.71
C GLN A 7 -21.49 -21.49 -1.78
N TYR A 8 -21.50 -20.46 -0.93
CA TYR A 8 -22.68 -20.15 -0.13
C TYR A 8 -23.81 -19.68 -1.04
N ASP A 9 -25.00 -20.22 -0.81
CA ASP A 9 -26.22 -19.96 -1.58
C ASP A 9 -26.65 -18.48 -1.54
N TRP A 10 -26.32 -17.79 -0.46
CA TRP A 10 -26.57 -16.35 -0.29
C TRP A 10 -25.45 -15.45 -0.83
N VAL A 11 -24.40 -16.02 -1.44
CA VAL A 11 -23.26 -15.26 -1.97
C VAL A 11 -23.25 -15.26 -3.51
N ASP A 12 -23.46 -14.10 -4.11
CA ASP A 12 -23.17 -13.83 -5.52
C ASP A 12 -21.77 -13.20 -5.64
N MET A 13 -20.73 -14.03 -5.74
CA MET A 13 -19.34 -13.57 -5.67
C MET A 13 -18.75 -13.24 -7.05
N GLU A 14 -18.44 -11.97 -7.25
CA GLU A 14 -17.52 -11.52 -8.28
C GLU A 14 -16.08 -11.46 -7.74
N TRP A 15 -15.12 -12.03 -8.47
CA TRP A 15 -13.71 -12.02 -8.07
C TRP A 15 -12.83 -11.47 -9.17
N TYR A 16 -12.22 -10.33 -8.89
CA TYR A 16 -11.52 -9.54 -9.88
C TYR A 16 -10.01 -9.82 -9.82
N CYS A 17 -9.47 -10.32 -10.92
CA CYS A 17 -8.03 -10.47 -11.17
C CYS A 17 -7.57 -9.48 -12.24
N LEU A 18 -7.55 -8.18 -11.90
CA LEU A 18 -7.24 -7.09 -12.82
C LEU A 18 -5.77 -6.64 -12.78
N PRO A 19 -5.16 -6.23 -13.91
CA PRO A 19 -3.76 -5.84 -14.00
C PRO A 19 -3.46 -4.50 -13.32
N GLY A 20 -3.50 -4.48 -11.98
CA GLY A 20 -3.19 -3.30 -11.18
C GLY A 20 -1.68 -3.07 -11.08
N ALA A 21 -1.22 -1.84 -11.32
CA ALA A 21 0.15 -1.46 -11.01
C ALA A 21 0.38 -1.39 -9.50
N THR A 22 1.44 -2.04 -9.04
CA THR A 22 1.98 -1.91 -7.70
C THR A 22 3.50 -1.79 -7.75
N GLU A 23 4.17 -1.92 -6.62
CA GLU A 23 5.62 -1.87 -6.53
C GLU A 23 6.20 -3.00 -5.70
N ILE A 24 7.46 -3.30 -6.00
CA ILE A 24 8.36 -4.04 -5.14
C ILE A 24 9.39 -3.07 -4.64
N TRP A 25 9.60 -3.05 -3.34
CA TRP A 25 10.59 -2.23 -2.69
C TRP A 25 11.56 -3.13 -1.94
N VAL A 26 12.86 -3.04 -2.17
CA VAL A 26 13.88 -3.84 -1.49
C VAL A 26 15.09 -2.95 -1.21
N LEU A 27 15.46 -2.80 0.05
CA LEU A 27 16.63 -2.05 0.51
C LEU A 27 16.73 -0.64 -0.12
N GLY A 28 15.59 0.04 -0.26
CA GLY A 28 15.51 1.36 -0.91
C GLY A 28 15.23 1.34 -2.41
N ARG A 29 15.58 0.25 -3.10
CA ARG A 29 15.33 0.09 -4.53
C ARG A 29 13.85 -0.18 -4.79
N ARG A 30 13.26 0.54 -5.74
CA ARG A 30 11.84 0.48 -6.07
C ARG A 30 11.65 0.10 -7.52
N GLN A 31 10.81 -0.89 -7.77
CA GLN A 31 10.47 -1.37 -9.11
C GLN A 31 8.94 -1.45 -9.26
N SER A 32 8.42 -0.96 -10.38
CA SER A 32 7.02 -1.20 -10.75
C SER A 32 6.79 -2.64 -11.15
N ILE A 33 5.65 -3.18 -10.74
CA ILE A 33 5.13 -4.45 -11.26
C ILE A 33 3.64 -4.33 -11.56
N ILE A 34 3.14 -5.22 -12.40
CA ILE A 34 1.72 -5.40 -12.67
C ILE A 34 1.27 -6.69 -11.99
N ILE A 35 0.20 -6.63 -11.19
CA ILE A 35 -0.39 -7.81 -10.56
C ILE A 35 -1.08 -8.64 -11.66
N TRP A 36 -0.90 -9.96 -11.65
CA TRP A 36 -1.41 -10.85 -12.72
C TRP A 36 -0.90 -10.49 -14.11
N ASP A 37 0.34 -9.97 -14.21
CA ASP A 37 1.02 -9.71 -15.47
C ASP A 37 1.09 -10.96 -16.37
N GLN A 38 0.76 -10.81 -17.65
CA GLN A 38 0.68 -11.93 -18.58
C GLN A 38 2.04 -12.57 -18.90
N GLU A 39 3.13 -11.81 -18.96
CA GLU A 39 4.46 -12.38 -19.25
C GLU A 39 4.96 -13.15 -18.03
N ARG A 40 4.77 -12.59 -16.84
CA ARG A 40 5.03 -13.31 -15.59
C ARG A 40 4.17 -14.57 -15.44
N ALA A 41 2.93 -14.56 -15.94
CA ALA A 41 2.09 -15.75 -15.97
C ALA A 41 2.69 -16.86 -16.84
N LYS A 42 3.16 -16.52 -18.06
CA LYS A 42 3.85 -17.46 -18.95
C LYS A 42 5.13 -18.02 -18.34
N GLU A 43 5.85 -17.21 -17.57
CA GLU A 43 7.07 -17.61 -16.87
C GLU A 43 6.80 -18.39 -15.56
N GLY A 44 5.54 -18.61 -15.18
CA GLY A 44 5.20 -19.27 -13.91
C GLY A 44 5.56 -18.45 -12.66
N LYS A 45 5.64 -17.12 -12.78
CA LYS A 45 6.06 -16.19 -11.72
C LYS A 45 4.91 -15.38 -11.11
N LEU A 46 3.69 -15.90 -11.17
CA LEU A 46 2.57 -15.38 -10.39
C LEU A 46 2.57 -15.99 -8.99
N VAL A 47 2.40 -15.15 -7.97
CA VAL A 47 2.34 -15.62 -6.57
C VAL A 47 1.18 -16.59 -6.37
N ARG A 48 0.08 -16.39 -7.11
CA ARG A 48 -1.03 -17.33 -7.19
C ARG A 48 -1.58 -17.38 -8.62
N PRO A 49 -2.09 -18.54 -9.09
CA PRO A 49 -2.76 -18.62 -10.38
C PRO A 49 -4.02 -17.76 -10.41
N ILE A 50 -4.42 -17.34 -11.61
CA ILE A 50 -5.72 -16.71 -11.83
C ILE A 50 -6.77 -17.83 -11.80
N PRO A 51 -7.77 -17.78 -10.90
CA PRO A 51 -8.86 -18.76 -10.91
C PRO A 51 -9.63 -18.70 -12.24
N GLU A 52 -10.07 -19.85 -12.76
CA GLU A 52 -10.82 -19.92 -14.03
C GLU A 52 -12.09 -19.08 -14.03
N TRP A 53 -12.70 -18.93 -12.85
CA TRP A 53 -13.94 -18.19 -12.63
C TRP A 53 -13.73 -16.70 -12.30
N ALA A 54 -12.49 -16.21 -12.36
CA ALA A 54 -12.18 -14.81 -12.08
C ALA A 54 -12.53 -13.89 -13.25
N ILE A 55 -13.00 -12.70 -12.92
CA ILE A 55 -13.18 -11.60 -13.87
C ILE A 55 -11.81 -10.93 -14.07
N THR A 56 -11.31 -10.96 -15.29
CA THR A 56 -9.98 -10.48 -15.68
C THR A 56 -10.06 -9.21 -16.55
N GLY A 57 -8.92 -8.59 -16.84
CA GLY A 57 -8.85 -7.45 -17.76
C GLY A 57 -9.46 -7.76 -19.14
N TYR A 58 -9.35 -9.00 -19.60
CA TYR A 58 -9.91 -9.44 -20.89
C TYR A 58 -11.43 -9.29 -20.97
N HIS A 59 -12.15 -9.41 -19.86
CA HIS A 59 -13.60 -9.18 -19.80
C HIS A 59 -13.99 -7.72 -20.08
N PHE A 60 -13.01 -6.81 -20.01
CA PHE A 60 -13.16 -5.38 -20.25
C PHE A 60 -12.45 -4.92 -21.54
N GLY A 61 -12.05 -5.86 -22.41
CA GLY A 61 -11.29 -5.56 -23.62
C GLY A 61 -9.86 -5.07 -23.38
N LEU A 62 -9.31 -5.36 -22.19
CA LEU A 62 -7.93 -5.04 -21.82
C LEU A 62 -7.07 -6.30 -21.89
N ASP A 63 -5.75 -6.12 -22.03
CA ASP A 63 -4.78 -7.17 -21.77
C ASP A 63 -4.21 -7.07 -20.35
N HIS A 64 -3.27 -7.95 -20.02
CA HIS A 64 -2.55 -7.95 -18.75
C HIS A 64 -1.08 -7.53 -18.92
N SER A 65 -0.76 -6.81 -20.00
CA SER A 65 0.60 -6.29 -20.24
C SER A 65 0.79 -4.87 -19.68
N ASN A 66 -0.32 -4.14 -19.47
CA ASN A 66 -0.31 -2.77 -18.99
C ASN A 66 -1.18 -2.61 -17.74
N SER A 67 -0.85 -1.59 -16.94
CA SER A 67 -1.69 -1.20 -15.81
C SER A 67 -3.06 -0.74 -16.27
N LEU A 68 -4.08 -0.97 -15.44
CA LEU A 68 -5.42 -0.42 -15.64
C LEU A 68 -5.40 1.10 -15.94
N PRO A 69 -6.07 1.56 -17.01
CA PRO A 69 -6.15 2.98 -17.34
C PRO A 69 -7.10 3.76 -16.42
N GLN A 70 -8.09 3.08 -15.82
CA GLN A 70 -9.01 3.65 -14.82
C GLN A 70 -8.80 3.02 -13.44
N ALA A 71 -9.39 3.61 -12.41
CA ALA A 71 -9.41 3.01 -11.07
C ALA A 71 -10.17 1.67 -11.08
N ILE A 72 -9.80 0.74 -10.18
CA ILE A 72 -10.45 -0.58 -10.06
C ILE A 72 -11.98 -0.44 -9.92
N ASP A 73 -12.43 0.51 -9.11
CA ASP A 73 -13.85 0.79 -8.87
C ASP A 73 -14.64 1.11 -10.15
N HIS A 74 -13.98 1.62 -11.20
CA HIS A 74 -14.63 1.84 -12.50
C HIS A 74 -15.05 0.51 -13.15
N TYR A 75 -14.20 -0.51 -13.05
CA TYR A 75 -14.43 -1.83 -13.65
C TYR A 75 -15.43 -2.65 -12.85
N THR A 76 -15.31 -2.64 -11.52
CA THR A 76 -16.23 -3.39 -10.63
C THR A 76 -17.66 -2.84 -10.63
N MET A 77 -17.85 -1.63 -11.16
CA MET A 77 -19.15 -0.99 -11.32
C MET A 77 -19.77 -1.18 -12.70
N GLN A 78 -19.04 -1.77 -13.66
CA GLN A 78 -19.60 -2.01 -14.99
C GLN A 78 -20.72 -3.05 -14.92
N GLY A 79 -21.83 -2.79 -15.60
CA GLY A 79 -23.02 -3.64 -15.58
C GLY A 79 -23.89 -3.52 -14.33
N LYS A 80 -23.45 -2.81 -13.28
CA LYS A 80 -24.28 -2.55 -12.09
C LYS A 80 -25.29 -1.44 -12.38
N THR A 81 -26.54 -1.62 -11.93
CA THR A 81 -27.62 -0.64 -12.09
C THR A 81 -28.00 -0.02 -10.74
N GLY A 82 -28.52 1.21 -10.77
CA GLY A 82 -28.97 1.91 -9.57
C GLY A 82 -27.83 2.45 -8.68
N GLN A 83 -28.15 2.69 -7.41
CA GLN A 83 -27.18 3.11 -6.39
C GLN A 83 -26.51 1.87 -5.80
N VAL A 84 -25.18 1.86 -5.76
CA VAL A 84 -24.39 0.73 -5.24
C VAL A 84 -23.62 1.15 -3.99
N ALA A 85 -23.64 0.29 -2.98
CA ALA A 85 -22.83 0.43 -1.77
C ALA A 85 -21.85 -0.73 -1.66
N PHE A 86 -20.56 -0.43 -1.57
CA PHE A 86 -19.56 -1.41 -1.15
C PHE A 86 -19.42 -1.35 0.36
N ILE A 87 -19.73 -2.47 1.01
CA ILE A 87 -19.51 -2.64 2.44
C ILE A 87 -18.02 -2.91 2.65
N THR A 88 -17.40 -2.15 3.55
CA THR A 88 -15.97 -2.23 3.84
C THR A 88 -15.74 -2.49 5.33
N GLY A 89 -14.74 -3.31 5.65
CA GLY A 89 -14.33 -3.61 7.03
C GLY A 89 -13.48 -2.51 7.68
N VAL A 90 -13.67 -1.24 7.31
CA VAL A 90 -12.89 -0.12 7.86
C VAL A 90 -13.39 0.21 9.25
N ARG A 91 -12.49 0.15 10.24
CA ARG A 91 -12.77 0.51 11.63
C ARG A 91 -12.00 1.77 12.03
N ALA A 92 -12.63 2.64 12.80
CA ALA A 92 -12.08 3.92 13.22
C ALA A 92 -10.86 3.74 14.15
N ALA A 93 -10.91 2.75 15.04
CA ALA A 93 -9.86 2.41 15.98
C ALA A 93 -8.52 2.01 15.31
N GLU A 94 -8.53 1.68 14.01
CA GLU A 94 -7.36 1.17 13.32
C GLU A 94 -6.32 2.25 12.94
N SER A 95 -6.74 3.50 12.74
CA SER A 95 -5.80 4.61 12.52
C SER A 95 -6.52 5.95 12.53
N MET A 96 -5.77 7.03 12.77
CA MET A 96 -6.27 8.40 12.64
C MET A 96 -6.84 8.74 11.26
N ILE A 97 -6.35 8.11 10.18
CA ILE A 97 -6.90 8.33 8.83
C ILE A 97 -8.30 7.73 8.73
N ARG A 98 -8.48 6.51 9.25
CA ARG A 98 -9.78 5.80 9.25
C ARG A 98 -10.78 6.51 10.17
N TYR A 99 -10.34 6.93 11.37
CA TYR A 99 -11.12 7.78 12.26
C TYR A 99 -11.58 9.07 11.57
N ARG A 100 -10.67 9.83 10.96
CA ARG A 100 -11.00 11.07 10.22
C ARG A 100 -12.05 10.82 9.13
N ALA A 101 -11.99 9.68 8.45
CA ALA A 101 -12.92 9.34 7.39
C ALA A 101 -14.36 9.08 7.88
N VAL A 102 -14.59 8.98 9.20
CA VAL A 102 -15.91 8.78 9.82
C VAL A 102 -16.28 9.87 10.83
N VAL A 103 -15.56 10.99 10.90
CA VAL A 103 -15.94 12.12 11.78
C VAL A 103 -16.06 13.45 11.04
N GLN A 104 -15.85 13.44 9.72
CA GLN A 104 -15.92 14.65 8.88
C GLN A 104 -17.33 15.14 8.58
N LYS A 105 -18.36 14.32 8.88
CA LYS A 105 -19.77 14.67 8.69
C LYS A 105 -20.52 14.45 9.99
N LEU A 106 -21.58 15.23 10.21
CA LEU A 106 -22.47 15.07 11.35
C LEU A 106 -23.47 13.93 11.15
N HIS A 107 -23.94 13.73 9.91
CA HIS A 107 -24.91 12.70 9.53
C HIS A 107 -24.29 11.76 8.50
N GLU A 108 -24.60 10.46 8.61
CA GLU A 108 -24.14 9.41 7.68
C GLU A 108 -22.62 9.46 7.41
N ASN A 109 -21.87 9.72 8.47
CA ASN A 109 -20.42 9.85 8.48
C ASN A 109 -19.69 8.55 8.04
N TYR A 110 -20.34 7.40 8.21
CA TYR A 110 -19.89 6.09 7.76
C TYR A 110 -20.21 5.75 6.30
N ILE A 111 -20.92 6.65 5.57
CA ILE A 111 -21.19 6.53 4.14
C ILE A 111 -20.45 7.65 3.37
N ASN A 112 -19.49 7.25 2.54
CA ASN A 112 -18.62 8.18 1.83
C ASN A 112 -18.57 7.89 0.33
N SER A 113 -18.47 8.94 -0.48
CA SER A 113 -18.12 8.77 -1.90
C SER A 113 -16.64 8.36 -2.00
N PRO A 114 -16.29 7.39 -2.87
CA PRO A 114 -14.90 7.05 -3.14
C PRO A 114 -14.11 8.26 -3.62
N TYR A 115 -12.86 8.40 -3.15
CA TYR A 115 -12.01 9.52 -3.52
C TYR A 115 -11.56 9.39 -4.98
N LYS A 116 -11.66 10.48 -5.77
CA LYS A 116 -11.29 10.57 -7.19
C LYS A 116 -12.09 9.69 -8.17
N LEU A 117 -13.13 9.00 -7.72
CA LEU A 117 -14.05 8.34 -8.62
C LEU A 117 -14.94 9.39 -9.32
N SER A 118 -15.25 9.16 -10.59
CA SER A 118 -16.16 10.05 -11.33
C SER A 118 -17.51 10.15 -10.62
N LYS A 119 -18.09 11.36 -10.55
CA LYS A 119 -19.44 11.58 -10.01
C LYS A 119 -20.52 10.81 -10.77
N SER A 120 -20.24 10.40 -12.01
CA SER A 120 -21.14 9.58 -12.82
C SER A 120 -21.22 8.12 -12.37
N VAL A 121 -20.29 7.65 -11.53
CA VAL A 121 -20.33 6.29 -10.98
C VAL A 121 -21.09 6.33 -9.65
N PRO A 122 -22.28 5.70 -9.56
CA PRO A 122 -23.15 5.79 -8.38
C PRO A 122 -22.72 4.82 -7.27
N LEU A 123 -21.45 4.90 -6.87
CA LEU A 123 -20.84 4.06 -5.83
C LEU A 123 -20.65 4.84 -4.52
N LYS A 124 -20.97 4.19 -3.40
CA LYS A 124 -20.65 4.63 -2.03
C LYS A 124 -19.87 3.55 -1.29
N PHE A 125 -18.96 3.97 -0.42
CA PHE A 125 -18.38 3.10 0.61
C PHE A 125 -19.19 3.21 1.88
N ALA A 126 -19.69 2.08 2.36
CA ALA A 126 -20.37 1.93 3.65
C ALA A 126 -19.45 1.21 4.63
N LYS A 127 -19.19 1.82 5.78
CA LYS A 127 -18.31 1.28 6.82
C LYS A 127 -19.17 0.82 7.98
N VAL A 128 -19.75 -0.36 7.87
CA VAL A 128 -20.83 -0.81 8.77
C VAL A 128 -20.34 -1.17 10.18
N ILE A 129 -19.06 -1.48 10.32
CA ILE A 129 -18.41 -1.82 11.59
C ILE A 129 -17.46 -0.70 12.06
N TYR A 130 -17.69 0.56 11.67
CA TYR A 130 -16.70 1.63 11.85
C TYR A 130 -16.33 1.90 13.32
N ASP A 131 -17.20 1.60 14.26
CA ASP A 131 -17.03 1.79 15.70
C ASP A 131 -16.57 0.52 16.44
N TRP A 132 -16.38 -0.59 15.72
CA TRP A 132 -15.94 -1.86 16.29
C TRP A 132 -14.43 -1.89 16.55
N ASN A 133 -14.03 -2.61 17.58
CA ASN A 133 -12.66 -3.03 17.86
C ASN A 133 -12.35 -4.41 17.27
N VAL A 134 -11.15 -4.94 17.54
CA VAL A 134 -10.76 -6.28 17.07
C VAL A 134 -11.55 -7.36 17.80
N ASP A 135 -11.73 -7.19 19.10
CA ASP A 135 -12.43 -8.14 19.96
C ASP A 135 -13.91 -8.26 19.56
N ASP A 136 -14.56 -7.14 19.20
CA ASP A 136 -15.94 -7.14 18.69
C ASP A 136 -16.08 -7.98 17.42
N VAL A 137 -15.10 -7.90 16.51
CA VAL A 137 -15.08 -8.69 15.27
C VAL A 137 -14.91 -10.17 15.57
N PHE A 138 -13.99 -10.53 16.46
CA PHE A 138 -13.77 -11.93 16.81
C PHE A 138 -15.00 -12.52 17.51
N LYS A 139 -15.54 -11.82 18.51
CA LYS A 139 -16.77 -12.22 19.19
C LYS A 139 -17.90 -12.49 18.20
N PHE A 140 -18.14 -11.56 17.28
CA PHE A 140 -19.18 -11.72 16.26
C PHE A 140 -18.95 -12.96 15.39
N ILE A 141 -17.74 -13.15 14.87
CA ILE A 141 -17.42 -14.25 13.96
C ILE A 141 -17.48 -15.61 14.68
N THR A 142 -16.79 -15.75 15.82
CA THR A 142 -16.57 -17.05 16.45
C THR A 142 -17.62 -17.40 17.50
N GLU A 143 -18.04 -16.45 18.33
CA GLU A 143 -18.97 -16.74 19.44
C GLU A 143 -20.43 -16.61 19.02
N GLU A 144 -20.76 -15.60 18.21
CA GLU A 144 -22.15 -15.31 17.84
C GLU A 144 -22.59 -16.03 16.55
N HIS A 145 -21.65 -16.33 15.66
CA HIS A 145 -21.94 -16.92 14.34
C HIS A 145 -21.23 -18.25 14.05
N ASP A 146 -20.44 -18.78 14.98
CA ASP A 146 -19.74 -20.08 14.87
C ASP A 146 -18.97 -20.26 13.54
N ALA A 147 -18.43 -19.16 13.00
CA ALA A 147 -17.72 -19.20 11.74
C ALA A 147 -16.27 -19.70 11.94
N PRO A 148 -15.67 -20.37 10.94
CA PRO A 148 -14.34 -20.94 11.06
C PRO A 148 -13.27 -19.91 11.48
N TYR A 149 -12.55 -20.23 12.54
CA TYR A 149 -11.44 -19.42 13.02
C TYR A 149 -10.17 -19.66 12.18
N CYS A 150 -9.38 -18.62 11.95
CA CYS A 150 -8.15 -18.69 11.18
C CYS A 150 -6.93 -18.71 12.10
N GLU A 151 -6.18 -19.82 12.11
CA GLU A 151 -4.95 -20.00 12.91
C GLU A 151 -3.88 -18.93 12.68
N TYR A 152 -3.94 -18.22 11.56
CA TYR A 152 -3.10 -17.05 11.29
C TYR A 152 -3.13 -16.04 12.45
N TYR A 153 -4.30 -15.81 13.06
CA TYR A 153 -4.43 -14.83 14.14
C TYR A 153 -3.74 -15.28 15.42
N ASP A 154 -3.73 -16.59 15.74
CA ASP A 154 -2.95 -17.13 16.85
C ASP A 154 -1.45 -16.96 16.62
N ARG A 155 -0.99 -17.29 15.41
CA ARG A 155 0.42 -17.12 15.04
C ARG A 155 0.83 -15.65 15.16
N ALA A 156 0.02 -14.73 14.63
CA ALA A 156 0.29 -13.31 14.71
C ALA A 156 0.32 -12.80 16.16
N ALA A 157 -0.57 -13.28 17.02
CA ALA A 157 -0.59 -12.95 18.44
C ALA A 157 0.67 -13.46 19.16
N LEU A 158 1.04 -14.73 18.93
CA LEU A 158 2.20 -15.37 19.56
C LEU A 158 3.53 -14.71 19.16
N THR A 159 3.65 -14.24 17.91
CA THR A 159 4.89 -13.66 17.38
C THR A 159 4.94 -12.13 17.50
N GLY A 160 3.86 -11.48 17.92
CA GLY A 160 3.71 -10.02 17.88
C GLY A 160 3.67 -9.45 16.44
N SER A 161 3.38 -10.30 15.45
CA SER A 161 3.28 -9.90 14.06
C SER A 161 1.99 -9.11 13.80
N ASN A 162 1.99 -8.34 12.72
CA ASN A 162 0.83 -7.54 12.35
C ASN A 162 -0.32 -8.44 11.88
N THR A 163 -1.55 -8.18 12.34
CA THR A 163 -2.76 -8.92 11.95
C THR A 163 -3.40 -8.44 10.65
N ARG A 164 -2.82 -7.41 10.01
CA ARG A 164 -3.32 -6.87 8.74
C ARG A 164 -2.77 -7.63 7.55
N VAL A 165 -3.69 -8.13 6.73
CA VAL A 165 -3.40 -8.78 5.45
C VAL A 165 -3.39 -7.75 4.33
N GLY A 166 -2.33 -7.73 3.52
CA GLY A 166 -2.16 -6.84 2.38
C GLY A 166 -0.90 -7.17 1.60
N ILE A 167 -0.63 -6.47 0.49
CA ILE A 167 0.56 -6.73 -0.34
C ILE A 167 1.84 -6.45 0.49
N PRO A 168 2.69 -7.45 0.76
CA PRO A 168 3.81 -7.29 1.68
C PRO A 168 5.02 -6.59 1.06
N LEU A 169 5.01 -6.31 -0.26
CA LEU A 169 6.21 -5.91 -1.01
C LEU A 169 6.42 -4.40 -1.18
N HIS A 170 5.47 -3.58 -0.73
CA HIS A 170 5.57 -2.12 -0.86
C HIS A 170 6.41 -1.49 0.27
N ALA A 171 6.87 -0.25 0.08
CA ALA A 171 7.86 0.42 0.94
C ALA A 171 7.53 0.51 2.45
N VAL A 172 6.27 0.28 2.85
CA VAL A 172 5.87 0.26 4.26
C VAL A 172 5.85 -1.16 4.81
N ALA A 173 5.09 -2.07 4.18
CA ALA A 173 4.93 -3.42 4.71
C ALA A 173 6.21 -4.25 4.65
N ILE A 174 7.06 -4.08 3.63
CA ILE A 174 8.20 -4.99 3.43
C ILE A 174 9.30 -4.84 4.48
N ARG A 175 9.27 -3.75 5.26
CA ARG A 175 10.12 -3.58 6.45
C ARG A 175 9.79 -4.56 7.57
N ARG A 176 8.60 -5.15 7.53
CA ARG A 176 8.12 -6.21 8.42
C ARG A 176 8.03 -7.56 7.71
N ILE A 177 8.77 -7.78 6.62
CA ILE A 177 8.72 -9.04 5.87
C ILE A 177 9.05 -10.28 6.73
N GLY A 178 9.78 -10.11 7.83
CA GLY A 178 10.03 -11.17 8.81
C GLY A 178 8.76 -11.69 9.49
N ASP A 179 7.71 -10.86 9.63
CA ASP A 179 6.41 -11.30 10.15
C ASP A 179 5.83 -12.42 9.28
N LEU A 180 6.02 -12.31 7.95
CA LEU A 180 5.48 -13.27 7.00
C LEU A 180 6.13 -14.65 7.15
N VAL A 181 7.42 -14.69 7.46
CA VAL A 181 8.14 -15.95 7.72
C VAL A 181 7.59 -16.62 8.97
N ALA A 182 7.21 -15.82 9.97
CA ALA A 182 6.70 -16.33 11.24
C ALA A 182 5.24 -16.81 11.14
N THR A 183 4.41 -16.15 10.32
CA THR A 183 2.97 -16.45 10.21
C THR A 183 2.62 -17.38 9.04
N GLU A 184 3.25 -17.19 7.88
CA GLU A 184 2.90 -17.80 6.58
C GLU A 184 4.15 -18.16 5.75
N PRO A 185 5.00 -19.11 6.21
CA PRO A 185 6.29 -19.42 5.58
C PRO A 185 6.18 -19.89 4.12
N GLU A 186 5.20 -20.73 3.79
CA GLU A 186 4.97 -21.23 2.42
C GLU A 186 4.64 -20.09 1.45
N PHE A 187 3.90 -19.09 1.91
CA PHE A 187 3.60 -17.90 1.12
C PHE A 187 4.85 -17.04 0.93
N PHE A 188 5.71 -16.92 1.94
CA PHE A 188 7.00 -16.26 1.80
C PHE A 188 7.92 -16.97 0.79
N ASP A 189 7.99 -18.30 0.82
CA ASP A 189 8.77 -19.08 -0.14
C ASP A 189 8.28 -18.83 -1.57
N ARG A 190 6.96 -18.86 -1.78
CA ARG A 190 6.38 -18.55 -3.08
C ARG A 190 6.68 -17.13 -3.55
N LEU A 191 6.70 -16.16 -2.63
CA LEU A 191 7.11 -14.80 -2.96
C LEU A 191 8.58 -14.73 -3.37
N CYS A 192 9.47 -15.48 -2.72
CA CYS A 192 10.89 -15.56 -3.07
C CYS A 192 11.11 -16.20 -4.44
N GLU A 193 10.36 -17.25 -4.78
CA GLU A 193 10.39 -17.83 -6.14
C GLU A 193 9.98 -16.80 -7.21
N CYS A 194 8.93 -16.02 -6.93
CA CYS A 194 8.45 -14.98 -7.84
C CYS A 194 9.38 -13.77 -7.91
N PHE A 195 10.02 -13.42 -6.79
CA PHE A 195 10.82 -12.21 -6.59
C PHE A 195 12.05 -12.50 -5.72
N PRO A 196 13.09 -13.16 -6.25
CA PRO A 196 14.22 -13.66 -5.45
C PRO A 196 14.93 -12.58 -4.61
N GLN A 197 14.93 -11.34 -5.09
CA GLN A 197 15.55 -10.22 -4.40
C GLN A 197 14.90 -9.88 -3.04
N ILE A 198 13.67 -10.32 -2.75
CA ILE A 198 13.00 -9.94 -1.50
C ILE A 198 13.66 -10.56 -0.27
N ASP A 199 14.36 -11.69 -0.41
CA ASP A 199 15.06 -12.30 0.74
C ASP A 199 16.22 -11.41 1.22
N ALA A 200 16.78 -10.57 0.33
CA ALA A 200 17.75 -9.56 0.72
C ALA A 200 17.13 -8.54 1.70
N GLN A 201 15.86 -8.19 1.53
CA GLN A 201 15.16 -7.31 2.47
C GLN A 201 15.13 -7.92 3.87
N ARG A 202 14.82 -9.21 4.00
CA ARG A 202 14.75 -9.91 5.29
C ARG A 202 16.13 -9.98 5.97
N ARG A 203 17.18 -10.28 5.20
CA ARG A 203 18.52 -10.52 5.73
C ARG A 203 19.24 -9.24 6.14
N TRP A 204 19.20 -8.21 5.28
CA TRP A 204 20.11 -7.06 5.36
C TRP A 204 19.46 -5.78 5.85
N TRP A 205 18.12 -5.68 5.86
CA TRP A 205 17.45 -4.41 6.21
C TRP A 205 17.79 -3.90 7.61
N LYS A 206 17.99 -4.81 8.57
CA LYS A 206 18.39 -4.47 9.94
C LYS A 206 19.77 -3.78 10.01
N ASP A 207 20.62 -4.02 9.02
CA ASP A 207 21.99 -3.51 8.93
C ASP A 207 22.08 -2.27 8.02
N VAL A 208 20.99 -1.89 7.34
CA VAL A 208 20.94 -0.69 6.50
C VAL A 208 20.86 0.55 7.39
N ASP A 209 21.91 1.37 7.35
CA ASP A 209 21.89 2.71 7.93
C ASP A 209 21.12 3.67 7.00
N VAL A 210 19.82 3.72 7.22
CA VAL A 210 18.87 4.58 6.49
C VAL A 210 19.22 6.06 6.63
N GLU A 211 19.70 6.48 7.79
CA GLU A 211 19.96 7.89 8.08
C GLU A 211 21.23 8.35 7.37
N LYS A 212 22.29 7.54 7.38
CA LYS A 212 23.49 7.79 6.58
C LYS A 212 23.21 7.86 5.08
N LEU A 213 22.37 6.96 4.56
CA LEU A 213 21.96 6.98 3.16
C LEU A 213 21.20 8.27 2.82
N ILE A 214 20.27 8.69 3.69
CA ILE A 214 19.53 9.95 3.52
C ILE A 214 20.49 11.14 3.55
N GLY A 215 21.39 11.20 4.53
CA GLY A 215 22.34 12.29 4.71
C GLY A 215 23.28 12.45 3.52
N TYR A 216 23.78 11.34 2.96
CA TYR A 216 24.63 11.35 1.78
C TYR A 216 23.96 12.05 0.59
N TYR A 217 22.76 11.61 0.20
CA TYR A 217 22.04 12.21 -0.94
C TYR A 217 21.48 13.60 -0.63
N ALA A 218 21.12 13.88 0.64
CA ALA A 218 20.64 15.20 1.04
C ALA A 218 21.75 16.25 0.94
N GLY A 219 22.98 15.91 1.33
CA GLY A 219 24.15 16.80 1.24
C GLY A 219 24.52 17.22 -0.19
N LEU A 220 24.10 16.44 -1.19
CA LEU A 220 24.26 16.75 -2.61
C LEU A 220 23.09 17.58 -3.19
N GLY A 221 22.09 17.94 -2.37
CA GLY A 221 20.96 18.78 -2.77
C GLY A 221 20.13 18.19 -3.94
N TRP A 222 19.91 19.00 -4.98
CA TRP A 222 19.12 18.58 -6.16
C TRP A 222 19.82 17.51 -7.00
N ASP A 223 21.15 17.52 -7.05
CA ASP A 223 21.94 16.52 -7.75
C ASP A 223 21.82 15.18 -7.03
N GLY A 224 21.88 15.19 -5.69
CA GLY A 224 21.61 14.00 -4.88
C GLY A 224 20.21 13.43 -5.08
N ALA A 225 19.18 14.26 -5.22
CA ALA A 225 17.83 13.78 -5.54
C ALA A 225 17.77 13.13 -6.93
N SER A 226 18.52 13.63 -7.91
CA SER A 226 18.60 13.07 -9.26
C SER A 226 19.36 11.75 -9.26
N GLU A 227 20.53 11.71 -8.63
CA GLU A 227 21.35 10.50 -8.47
C GLU A 227 20.60 9.39 -7.72
N PHE A 228 19.85 9.75 -6.67
CA PHE A 228 18.99 8.81 -5.95
C PHE A 228 17.93 8.20 -6.88
N ILE A 229 17.28 9.02 -7.70
CA ILE A 229 16.26 8.55 -8.64
C ILE A 229 16.88 7.57 -9.64
N ASP A 230 18.01 7.92 -10.23
CA ASP A 230 18.65 7.11 -11.26
C ASP A 230 19.19 5.78 -10.69
N THR A 231 19.61 5.78 -9.41
CA THR A 231 20.13 4.58 -8.74
C THR A 231 19.02 3.66 -8.22
N TYR A 232 18.01 4.22 -7.54
CA TYR A 232 17.06 3.42 -6.76
C TYR A 232 15.68 3.28 -7.40
N ILE A 233 15.32 4.10 -8.40
CA ILE A 233 13.97 4.09 -8.99
C ILE A 233 14.00 3.43 -10.37
N ILE A 234 13.47 2.21 -10.45
CA ILE A 234 13.51 1.37 -11.64
C ILE A 234 12.22 1.52 -12.45
N GLY A 235 12.40 1.83 -13.73
CA GLY A 235 11.35 1.84 -14.74
C GLY A 235 10.73 3.22 -15.00
N PRO A 236 10.35 3.51 -16.27
CA PRO A 236 10.06 4.86 -16.73
C PRO A 236 8.91 5.54 -15.98
N SER A 237 7.84 4.79 -15.67
CA SER A 237 6.67 5.31 -14.96
C SER A 237 6.99 5.81 -13.55
N LYS A 238 7.78 5.04 -12.77
CA LYS A 238 8.17 5.44 -11.41
C LYS A 238 9.22 6.54 -11.43
N THR A 239 10.18 6.50 -12.36
CA THR A 239 11.15 7.57 -12.56
C THR A 239 10.46 8.89 -12.87
N GLN A 240 9.52 8.90 -13.82
CA GLN A 240 8.72 10.10 -14.14
C GLN A 240 7.95 10.60 -12.91
N ARG A 241 7.37 9.68 -12.12
CA ARG A 241 6.63 10.05 -10.91
C ARG A 241 7.54 10.62 -9.81
N ALA A 242 8.72 10.05 -9.61
CA ALA A 242 9.71 10.55 -8.66
C ALA A 242 10.20 11.95 -9.06
N LYS A 243 10.49 12.17 -10.36
CA LYS A 243 10.83 13.49 -10.92
C LYS A 243 9.71 14.52 -10.70
N ALA A 244 8.45 14.12 -10.90
CA ALA A 244 7.30 14.98 -10.61
C ALA A 244 7.18 15.34 -9.12
N LEU A 245 7.48 14.40 -8.21
CA LEU A 245 7.52 14.65 -6.77
C LEU A 245 8.63 15.63 -6.41
N VAL A 246 9.84 15.48 -6.97
CA VAL A 246 10.96 16.43 -6.80
C VAL A 246 10.57 17.82 -7.29
N ALA A 247 9.92 17.94 -8.45
CA ALA A 247 9.46 19.22 -8.99
C ALA A 247 8.39 19.90 -8.10
N GLU A 248 7.48 19.13 -7.50
CA GLU A 248 6.54 19.65 -6.49
C GLU A 248 7.30 20.10 -5.23
N PHE A 249 8.23 19.29 -4.75
CA PHE A 249 9.04 19.57 -3.57
C PHE A 249 9.84 20.86 -3.76
N ARG A 250 10.47 21.05 -4.92
CA ARG A 250 11.25 22.26 -5.27
C ARG A 250 10.45 23.54 -5.11
N ARG A 251 9.19 23.54 -5.56
CA ARG A 251 8.31 24.71 -5.39
C ARG A 251 7.98 25.01 -3.94
N LYS A 252 7.89 23.98 -3.08
CA LYS A 252 7.64 24.12 -1.64
C LYS A 252 8.89 24.55 -0.88
N HIS A 253 10.02 23.92 -1.17
CA HIS A 253 11.33 24.27 -0.63
C HIS A 253 11.70 25.72 -0.92
N LEU A 254 11.49 26.22 -2.14
CA LEU A 254 11.76 27.63 -2.46
C LEU A 254 10.95 28.63 -1.61
N ARG A 255 9.77 28.23 -1.12
CA ARG A 255 8.91 29.09 -0.28
C ARG A 255 9.23 28.95 1.20
N ASP A 256 9.58 27.75 1.62
CA ASP A 256 9.83 27.40 3.01
C ASP A 256 10.91 26.30 3.07
N PRO A 257 12.20 26.67 2.97
CA PRO A 257 13.30 25.71 3.01
C PRO A 257 13.34 24.96 4.34
N TYR A 258 12.97 25.65 5.43
CA TYR A 258 12.98 25.09 6.78
C TYR A 258 12.02 23.91 6.90
N SER A 259 10.76 24.06 6.49
CA SER A 259 9.78 22.98 6.59
C SER A 259 9.96 21.89 5.53
N TYR A 260 10.69 22.18 4.44
CA TYR A 260 10.92 21.25 3.34
C TYR A 260 12.42 21.08 3.06
N PRO A 261 13.21 20.53 3.99
CA PRO A 261 14.65 20.38 3.80
C PRO A 261 14.97 19.14 2.92
N PHE A 262 16.20 19.04 2.39
CA PHE A 262 16.57 17.97 1.45
C PHE A 262 16.50 16.57 2.06
N GLU A 263 16.80 16.42 3.35
CA GLU A 263 16.68 15.15 4.08
C GLU A 263 15.22 14.65 4.03
N ASN A 264 14.26 15.56 4.11
CA ASN A 264 12.85 15.22 3.99
C ASN A 264 12.49 14.78 2.57
N LEU A 265 13.07 15.38 1.53
CA LEU A 265 12.88 14.95 0.14
C LEU A 265 13.41 13.52 -0.07
N ILE A 266 14.67 13.27 0.27
CA ILE A 266 15.29 11.95 0.10
C ILE A 266 14.55 10.90 0.94
N ARG A 267 14.16 11.23 2.18
CA ARG A 267 13.34 10.34 3.01
C ARG A 267 11.99 10.01 2.36
N HIS A 268 11.35 10.96 1.70
CA HIS A 268 10.11 10.70 0.95
C HIS A 268 10.33 9.73 -0.21
N LEU A 269 11.38 9.93 -0.99
CA LEU A 269 11.73 9.05 -2.11
C LEU A 269 12.06 7.62 -1.63
N LEU A 270 12.83 7.52 -0.54
CA LEU A 270 13.29 6.26 0.02
C LEU A 270 12.18 5.48 0.74
N LEU A 271 11.51 6.09 1.73
CA LEU A 271 10.70 5.34 2.71
C LEU A 271 9.18 5.47 2.52
N LYS A 272 8.71 6.46 1.76
CA LYS A 272 7.27 6.70 1.59
C LYS A 272 6.79 6.17 0.24
N GLU A 273 5.51 5.86 0.17
CA GLU A 273 4.86 5.51 -1.08
C GLU A 273 4.83 6.71 -2.03
N ILE A 274 5.39 6.54 -3.23
CA ILE A 274 5.36 7.58 -4.27
C ILE A 274 4.09 7.38 -5.11
N SER A 275 2.98 8.02 -4.70
CA SER A 275 1.68 7.92 -5.38
C SER A 275 1.12 9.29 -5.82
N ARG A 276 0.14 9.29 -6.74
CA ARG A 276 -0.56 10.50 -7.23
C ARG A 276 -1.42 11.20 -6.17
N ALA A 277 -1.67 10.57 -5.03
CA ALA A 277 -2.63 11.03 -4.03
C ALA A 277 -1.97 11.77 -2.84
N ARG A 278 -0.66 11.65 -2.65
CA ARG A 278 0.03 12.30 -1.53
C ARG A 278 0.80 13.52 -2.01
N SER A 279 0.43 14.68 -1.49
CA SER A 279 1.27 15.87 -1.58
C SER A 279 2.48 15.71 -0.68
N VAL A 280 3.58 16.39 -1.03
CA VAL A 280 4.75 16.46 -0.14
C VAL A 280 4.32 17.14 1.17
N THR A 281 4.52 16.46 2.30
CA THR A 281 4.21 17.01 3.63
C THR A 281 5.44 17.68 4.24
N PRO A 282 5.27 18.82 4.93
CA PRO A 282 6.36 19.45 5.66
C PRO A 282 6.87 18.53 6.79
N VAL A 283 8.06 18.83 7.30
CA VAL A 283 8.57 18.16 8.51
C VAL A 283 7.68 18.55 9.69
N GLY A 284 6.93 17.57 10.21
CA GLY A 284 6.08 17.78 11.38
C GLY A 284 6.88 17.79 12.69
N PRO A 285 6.38 18.45 13.74
CA PRO A 285 7.00 18.42 15.07
C PRO A 285 7.10 16.98 15.59
N LYS A 286 8.15 16.69 16.37
CA LYS A 286 8.44 15.37 16.97
C LYS A 286 8.67 14.21 15.98
N THR A 287 8.83 14.49 14.69
CA THR A 287 9.27 13.49 13.71
C THR A 287 10.78 13.26 13.81
N ARG A 288 11.30 12.11 13.35
CA ARG A 288 12.77 11.88 13.31
C ARG A 288 13.53 12.96 12.55
N ALA A 289 12.97 13.43 11.43
CA ALA A 289 13.51 14.55 10.66
C ALA A 289 13.47 15.89 11.43
N HIS A 290 12.51 16.07 12.36
CA HIS A 290 12.50 17.21 13.26
C HIS A 290 13.59 17.09 14.33
N THR A 291 13.74 15.91 14.95
CA THR A 291 14.78 15.66 15.97
C THR A 291 16.19 15.81 15.40
N HIS A 292 16.45 15.34 14.18
CA HIS A 292 17.75 15.50 13.54
C HIS A 292 18.12 16.98 13.35
N ARG A 293 17.16 17.78 12.86
CA ARG A 293 17.37 19.22 12.68
C ARG A 293 17.62 19.97 13.98
N LEU A 294 16.91 19.60 15.07
CA LEU A 294 17.17 20.21 16.37
C LEU A 294 18.62 19.94 16.83
N LYS A 295 19.13 18.73 16.61
CA LYS A 295 20.53 18.41 16.92
C LYS A 295 21.51 19.18 16.04
N GLU A 296 21.26 19.29 14.74
CA GLU A 296 22.13 20.08 13.84
C GLU A 296 22.13 21.58 14.20
N MET A 297 21.05 22.11 14.77
CA MET A 297 20.99 23.47 15.29
C MET A 297 21.75 23.60 16.62
N GLU A 298 21.71 22.58 17.49
CA GLU A 298 22.46 22.54 18.76
C GLU A 298 23.97 22.35 18.53
N ASP A 299 24.37 21.61 17.49
CA ASP A 299 25.78 21.34 17.14
C ASP A 299 26.42 22.47 16.29
N GLY A 300 25.60 23.40 15.78
CA GLY A 300 25.99 24.50 14.89
C GLY A 300 26.13 25.88 15.55
N ASP A 301 25.83 25.99 16.85
CA ASP A 301 26.07 27.13 17.75
C ASP A 301 27.30 26.88 18.64
#